data_AF-A0A8C4QQI2-F1
#
_entry.id   AF-A0A8C4QQI2-F1
#
_cell.length_a   1.000
_cell.length_b   1.000
_cell.length_c   1.000
_cell.angle_alpha   90.00
_cell.angle_beta   90.00
_cell.angle_gamma   90.00
#
_symmetry.space_group_name_H-M   'P 1'
#
loop_
_entity.id
_entity.type
_entity.pdbx_description
1 polymer ?
#
loop_
_entity_poly.entity_id
_entity_poly.type
_entity_poly.pdbx_seq_one_letter_code
_entity_poly.pdbx_strand_id
1 'polypeptide(L)'
;MVVGAFPAAKLIVLGIRHLNKPLAANIKAVARKSELFKSIACIWPAQLYHLFEMKAKMRMMGLNASPVNPLNEAAAVELGAELVGEFVIFIGGGACIWFEYSRQSANSQRKEQEKEARMEAMETQLRNLTLAVDELEARMRSSTLNRSEVKFKRDSIFFHLCSTRPQKARLKR
;
A
#
# COMPACT_ATOMS: atom_id res chain seq x y z
N MET A 1 -9.40 -2.47 4.90
CA MET A 1 -8.66 -2.46 6.18
C MET A 1 -7.43 -3.35 6.02
N VAL A 2 -6.25 -2.76 5.81
CA VAL A 2 -4.97 -3.49 5.78
C VAL A 2 -4.38 -3.39 7.18
N VAL A 3 -4.85 -4.25 8.09
CA VAL A 3 -4.27 -4.43 9.41
C VAL A 3 -3.62 -5.80 9.41
N GLY A 4 -2.40 -5.87 8.86
CA GLY A 4 -1.59 -7.10 8.80
C GLY A 4 -0.15 -6.91 9.31
N ALA A 5 0.34 -5.67 9.41
CA ALA A 5 1.73 -5.41 9.81
C ALA A 5 1.95 -5.37 11.33
N PHE A 6 0.90 -5.15 12.13
CA PHE A 6 1.02 -4.96 13.57
C PHE A 6 1.33 -6.23 14.38
N PRO A 7 0.88 -7.44 13.98
CA PRO A 7 1.22 -8.68 14.71
C PRO A 7 2.65 -9.18 14.41
N ALA A 8 3.06 -9.21 13.14
CA ALA A 8 4.37 -9.77 12.75
C ALA A 8 5.53 -8.91 13.26
N ALA A 9 5.45 -7.59 13.13
CA ALA A 9 6.48 -6.68 13.62
C ALA A 9 6.65 -6.76 15.14
N LYS A 10 5.54 -6.86 15.90
CA LYS A 10 5.59 -7.02 17.37
C LYS A 10 6.18 -8.36 17.79
N LEU A 11 5.87 -9.44 17.08
CA LEU A 11 6.43 -10.77 17.38
C LEU A 11 7.92 -10.83 17.06
N ILE A 12 8.38 -10.17 16.00
CA ILE A 12 9.81 -10.06 15.68
C ILE A 12 10.54 -9.26 16.78
N VAL A 13 10.00 -8.11 17.18
CA VAL A 13 10.60 -7.26 18.23
C VAL A 13 10.66 -7.95 19.60
N LEU A 14 9.63 -8.73 19.96
CA LEU A 14 9.61 -9.51 21.21
C LEU A 14 10.48 -10.77 21.14
N GLY A 15 10.54 -11.42 19.97
CA GLY A 15 11.35 -12.61 19.73
C GLY A 15 12.85 -12.33 19.84
N ILE A 16 13.33 -11.22 19.27
CA ILE A 16 14.74 -10.83 19.32
C ILE A 16 15.25 -10.73 20.77
N ARG A 17 14.48 -10.10 21.67
CA ARG A 17 14.91 -9.93 23.09
C ARG A 17 15.00 -11.22 23.89
N HIS A 18 14.23 -12.25 23.54
CA HIS A 18 14.18 -13.50 24.30
C HIS A 18 14.94 -14.65 23.66
N LEU A 19 15.14 -14.63 22.34
CA LEU A 19 15.89 -15.66 21.62
C LEU A 19 17.40 -15.42 21.66
N ASN A 20 17.87 -14.17 21.79
CA ASN A 20 19.31 -13.87 21.78
C ASN A 20 20.09 -14.59 22.90
N LYS A 21 19.53 -14.68 24.11
CA LYS A 21 20.19 -15.34 25.25
C LYS A 21 20.35 -16.87 25.09
N PRO A 22 19.29 -17.65 24.80
CA PRO A 22 19.42 -19.08 24.57
C PRO A 22 20.16 -19.40 23.26
N LEU A 23 20.05 -18.56 22.23
CA LEU A 23 20.75 -18.78 20.96
C LEU A 23 22.26 -18.60 21.13
N ALA A 24 22.72 -17.55 21.81
CA ALA A 24 24.13 -17.36 22.12
C ALA A 24 24.70 -18.52 22.95
N ALA A 25 23.93 -19.06 23.91
CA ALA A 25 24.34 -20.23 24.69
C ALA A 25 24.50 -21.50 23.83
N ASN A 26 23.58 -21.74 22.90
CA ASN A 26 23.66 -22.87 21.97
C ASN A 26 24.80 -22.70 20.96
N ILE A 27 25.02 -21.50 20.45
CA ILE A 27 26.14 -21.19 19.54
C ILE A 27 27.48 -21.40 20.26
N LYS A 28 27.60 -20.97 21.53
CA LYS A 28 28.78 -21.28 22.38
C LYS A 28 28.98 -22.79 22.54
N ALA A 29 27.92 -23.57 22.72
CA ALA A 29 28.01 -25.03 22.82
C ALA A 29 28.43 -25.70 21.49
N VAL A 30 28.00 -25.17 20.35
CA VAL A 30 28.37 -25.64 19.01
C VAL A 30 29.81 -25.24 18.64
N ALA A 31 30.23 -24.03 19.00
CA ALA A 31 31.61 -23.55 18.81
C ALA A 31 32.64 -24.36 19.60
N ARG A 32 32.25 -24.98 20.73
CA ARG A 32 33.11 -25.92 21.47
C ARG A 32 33.24 -27.29 20.80
N LYS A 33 32.28 -27.68 19.95
CA LYS A 33 32.27 -28.98 19.28
C LYS A 33 32.96 -28.96 17.91
N SER A 34 33.08 -27.80 17.27
CA SER A 34 33.73 -27.69 15.96
C SER A 34 34.66 -26.48 15.88
N GLU A 35 35.95 -26.76 15.66
CA GLU A 35 36.97 -25.73 15.56
C GLU A 35 36.85 -24.89 14.28
N LEU A 36 36.33 -25.47 13.19
CA LEU A 36 36.06 -24.74 11.95
C LEU A 36 34.98 -23.67 12.16
N PHE A 37 33.92 -23.98 12.90
CA PHE A 37 32.88 -23.01 13.22
C PHE A 37 33.40 -21.95 14.20
N LYS A 38 34.21 -22.35 15.19
CA LYS A 38 34.89 -21.42 16.10
C LYS A 38 35.76 -20.42 15.32
N SER A 39 36.56 -20.90 14.37
CA SER A 39 37.46 -20.08 13.55
C SER A 39 36.72 -19.16 12.58
N ILE A 40 35.80 -19.72 11.78
CA ILE A 40 35.12 -19.01 10.69
C ILE A 40 33.98 -18.13 11.21
N ALA A 41 33.14 -18.64 12.10
CA ALA A 41 31.94 -17.94 12.53
C ALA A 41 32.17 -17.04 13.75
N CYS A 42 33.09 -17.40 14.66
CA CYS A 42 33.28 -16.63 15.90
C CYS A 42 34.58 -15.80 15.93
N ILE A 43 35.73 -16.40 15.61
CA ILE A 43 37.04 -15.73 15.76
C ILE A 43 37.27 -14.69 14.66
N TRP A 44 37.08 -15.05 13.39
CA TRP A 44 37.32 -14.14 12.27
C TRP A 44 36.44 -12.87 12.33
N PRO A 45 35.12 -12.96 12.61
CA PRO A 45 34.29 -11.77 12.76
C PRO A 45 34.59 -10.97 14.02
N ALA A 46 34.91 -11.62 15.14
CA ALA A 46 35.27 -10.93 16.38
C ALA A 46 36.59 -10.16 16.25
N GLN A 47 37.58 -10.73 15.56
CA GLN A 47 38.84 -10.04 15.26
C GLN A 47 38.61 -8.85 14.32
N LEU A 48 37.78 -9.00 13.30
CA LEU A 48 37.42 -7.90 12.39
C LEU A 48 36.68 -6.78 13.13
N TYR A 49 35.76 -7.11 14.03
CA TYR A 49 35.06 -6.15 14.89
C TYR A 49 36.05 -5.38 15.77
N HIS A 50 36.95 -6.09 16.45
CA HIS A 50 37.94 -5.47 17.33
C HIS A 50 38.90 -4.55 16.56
N LEU A 51 39.34 -4.96 15.37
CA LEU A 51 40.15 -4.12 14.49
C LEU A 51 39.40 -2.88 14.04
N PHE A 52 38.12 -3.01 13.69
CA PHE A 52 37.31 -1.88 13.27
C PHE A 52 37.06 -0.90 14.43
N GLU A 53 36.72 -1.42 15.60
CA GLU A 53 36.49 -0.65 16.82
C GLU A 53 37.76 0.11 17.24
N MET A 54 38.90 -0.58 17.32
CA MET A 54 40.17 0.03 17.70
C MET A 54 40.64 1.03 16.64
N LYS A 55 40.53 0.71 15.35
CA LYS A 55 40.91 1.63 14.27
C LYS A 55 40.01 2.86 14.21
N ALA A 56 38.72 2.71 14.45
CA ALA A 56 37.78 3.84 14.54
C ALA A 56 38.07 4.71 15.75
N LYS A 57 38.29 4.11 16.93
CA LYS A 57 38.63 4.82 18.17
C LYS A 57 39.95 5.59 18.04
N MET A 58 40.98 4.97 17.45
CA MET A 58 42.27 5.62 17.19
C MET A 58 42.16 6.76 16.17
N ARG A 59 41.34 6.60 15.11
CA ARG A 59 41.09 7.65 14.12
C ARG A 59 40.33 8.84 14.71
N MET A 60 39.40 8.60 15.64
CA MET A 60 38.68 9.66 16.35
C MET A 60 39.57 10.42 17.32
N MET A 61 40.50 9.74 18.00
CA MET A 61 41.41 10.36 18.97
C MET A 61 42.71 10.91 18.35
N GLY A 62 42.89 10.80 17.02
CA GLY A 62 44.04 11.38 16.30
C GLY A 62 45.39 10.74 16.61
N LEU A 63 45.42 9.57 17.26
CA LEU A 63 46.64 8.86 17.65
C LEU A 63 47.05 7.87 16.55
N ASN A 64 48.34 7.90 16.16
CA ASN A 64 48.91 6.97 15.19
C ASN A 64 48.78 5.52 15.69
N ALA A 65 48.36 4.63 14.78
CA ALA A 65 47.94 3.26 15.07
C ALA A 65 48.96 2.48 15.92
N SER A 66 48.70 2.37 17.22
CA SER A 66 49.39 1.44 18.10
C SER A 66 48.97 0.00 17.73
N PRO A 67 49.88 -1.00 17.76
CA PRO A 67 49.56 -2.38 17.40
C PRO A 67 48.44 -2.91 18.30
N VAL A 68 47.33 -3.28 17.67
CA VAL A 68 46.16 -3.83 18.34
C VAL A 68 46.48 -5.26 18.78
N ASN A 69 46.48 -5.52 20.09
CA ASN A 69 46.71 -6.85 20.62
C ASN A 69 45.53 -7.77 20.24
N PRO A 70 45.79 -8.98 19.70
CA PRO A 70 44.72 -9.91 19.37
C PRO A 70 43.96 -10.32 20.64
N LEU A 71 42.63 -10.39 20.52
CA LEU A 71 41.71 -10.74 21.61
C LEU A 71 41.95 -12.19 22.05
N ASN A 72 41.87 -12.44 23.36
CA ASN A 72 41.93 -13.80 23.91
C ASN A 72 40.84 -14.67 23.27
N GLU A 73 41.17 -15.90 22.89
CA GLU A 73 40.27 -16.80 22.17
C GLU A 73 38.92 -16.98 22.88
N ALA A 74 38.91 -17.06 24.21
CA ALA A 74 37.68 -17.21 24.98
C ALA A 74 36.75 -16.00 24.82
N ALA A 75 37.30 -14.78 24.83
CA ALA A 75 36.55 -13.54 24.65
C ALA A 75 36.06 -13.37 23.21
N ALA A 76 36.88 -13.77 22.22
CA ALA A 76 36.49 -13.74 20.81
C ALA A 76 35.31 -14.69 20.51
N VAL A 77 35.28 -15.85 21.16
CA VAL A 77 34.16 -16.81 21.02
C VAL A 77 32.88 -16.27 21.65
N GLU A 78 32.98 -15.58 22.79
CA GLU A 78 31.82 -15.00 23.45
C GLU A 78 31.20 -13.88 22.61
N LEU A 79 32.02 -12.94 22.15
CA LEU A 79 31.58 -11.82 21.31
C LEU A 79 31.06 -12.31 19.95
N GLY A 80 31.77 -13.24 19.32
CA GLY A 80 31.39 -13.81 18.02
C GLY A 80 30.08 -14.59 18.08
N ALA A 81 29.82 -15.32 19.17
CA ALA A 81 28.57 -16.07 19.31
C ALA A 81 27.33 -15.16 19.46
N GLU A 82 27.46 -14.05 20.18
CA GLU A 82 26.39 -13.05 20.30
C GLU A 82 26.12 -12.37 18.95
N LEU A 83 27.17 -11.96 18.25
CA LEU A 83 27.07 -11.31 16.94
C LEU A 83 26.40 -12.23 15.92
N VAL A 84 26.86 -13.49 15.80
CA VAL A 84 26.28 -14.47 14.87
C VAL A 84 24.81 -14.76 15.21
N GLY A 85 24.47 -14.86 16.50
CA GLY A 85 23.10 -15.08 16.93
C GLY A 85 22.16 -13.95 16.48
N GLU A 86 22.60 -12.70 16.65
CA GLU A 86 21.86 -11.52 16.19
C GLU A 86 21.74 -11.50 14.65
N PHE A 87 22.83 -11.77 13.92
CA PHE A 87 22.82 -11.83 12.46
C PHE A 87 21.84 -12.87 11.90
N VAL A 88 21.78 -14.07 12.49
CA VAL A 88 20.87 -15.13 12.04
C VAL A 88 19.41 -14.71 12.20
N ILE A 89 19.06 -14.05 13.31
CA ILE A 89 17.68 -13.58 13.54
C ILE A 89 17.34 -12.40 12.61
N PHE A 90 18.27 -11.47 12.40
CA PHE A 90 18.09 -10.37 11.46
C PHE A 90 17.90 -10.85 10.03
N ILE A 91 18.71 -11.79 9.57
CA ILE A 91 18.59 -12.36 8.22
C ILE A 91 17.31 -13.17 8.10
N GLY A 92 17.00 -14.04 9.08
CA GLY A 92 15.78 -14.83 9.07
C GLY A 92 14.52 -13.97 9.04
N GLY A 93 14.41 -13.02 9.98
CA GLY A 93 13.27 -12.09 10.05
C GLY A 93 13.19 -11.16 8.83
N GLY A 94 14.33 -10.61 8.40
CA GLY A 94 14.42 -9.74 7.23
C GLY A 94 14.06 -10.47 5.93
N ALA A 95 14.51 -11.71 5.77
CA ALA A 95 14.17 -12.56 4.62
C ALA A 95 12.68 -12.91 4.61
N CYS A 96 12.09 -13.23 5.76
CA CYS A 96 10.64 -13.46 5.87
C CYS A 96 9.84 -12.21 5.45
N ILE A 97 10.19 -11.03 5.97
CA ILE A 97 9.54 -9.77 5.60
C ILE A 97 9.71 -9.49 4.10
N TRP A 98 10.92 -9.65 3.57
CA TRP A 98 11.20 -9.44 2.15
C TRP A 98 10.38 -10.39 1.28
N PHE A 99 10.30 -11.66 1.66
CA PHE A 99 9.56 -12.67 0.94
C PHE A 99 8.04 -12.38 0.95
N GLU A 100 7.49 -11.98 2.10
CA GLU A 100 6.10 -11.54 2.20
C GLU A 100 5.85 -10.30 1.34
N TYR A 101 6.75 -9.32 1.38
CA TYR A 101 6.66 -8.12 0.55
C TYR A 101 6.67 -8.45 -0.94
N SER A 102 7.59 -9.31 -1.39
CA SER A 102 7.69 -9.77 -2.77
C SER A 102 6.39 -10.46 -3.22
N ARG A 103 5.85 -11.34 -2.38
CA ARG A 103 4.57 -12.01 -2.66
C ARG A 103 3.38 -11.05 -2.69
N GLN A 104 3.38 -10.04 -1.81
CA GLN A 104 2.29 -9.06 -1.71
C GLN A 104 2.30 -8.04 -2.84
N SER A 105 3.47 -7.68 -3.36
CA SER A 105 3.66 -6.75 -4.48
C SER A 105 2.96 -7.22 -5.77
N ALA A 106 2.99 -8.53 -6.05
CA ALA A 106 2.29 -9.10 -7.21
C ALA A 106 0.75 -8.96 -7.11
N ASN A 107 0.21 -9.00 -5.89
CA ASN A 107 -1.23 -8.88 -5.65
C ASN A 107 -1.71 -7.44 -5.47
N SER A 108 -0.82 -6.49 -5.13
CA SER A 108 -1.18 -5.07 -5.07
C SER A 108 -1.43 -4.49 -6.46
N GLN A 109 -0.62 -4.85 -7.46
CA GLN A 109 -0.80 -4.38 -8.84
C GLN A 109 -2.16 -4.82 -9.43
N ARG A 110 -2.56 -6.08 -9.19
CA ARG A 110 -3.87 -6.58 -9.63
C ARG A 110 -5.04 -5.84 -8.96
N LYS A 111 -4.90 -5.50 -7.67
CA LYS A 111 -5.91 -4.73 -6.94
C LYS A 111 -5.98 -3.27 -7.38
N GLU A 112 -4.88 -2.71 -7.86
CA GLU A 112 -4.83 -1.36 -8.41
C GLU A 112 -5.53 -1.31 -9.77
N GLN A 113 -5.24 -2.29 -10.65
CA GLN A 113 -5.93 -2.48 -11.92
C GLN A 113 -7.45 -2.70 -11.75
N GLU A 114 -7.86 -3.52 -10.78
CA GLU A 114 -9.29 -3.72 -10.48
C GLU A 114 -9.99 -2.43 -10.01
N LYS A 115 -9.28 -1.56 -9.27
CA LYS A 115 -9.85 -0.26 -8.85
C LYS A 115 -9.98 0.70 -10.00
N GLU A 116 -8.97 0.76 -10.86
CA GLU A 116 -8.95 1.62 -12.05
C GLU A 116 -10.05 1.21 -13.04
N ALA A 117 -10.17 -0.10 -13.32
CA ALA A 117 -11.26 -0.64 -14.14
C ALA A 117 -12.65 -0.35 -13.53
N ARG A 118 -12.78 -0.39 -12.19
CA ARG A 118 -14.04 -0.05 -11.51
C ARG A 118 -14.36 1.45 -11.63
N MET A 119 -13.35 2.31 -11.58
CA MET A 119 -13.52 3.76 -11.75
C MET A 119 -13.98 4.08 -13.18
N GLU A 120 -13.32 3.51 -14.18
CA GLU A 120 -13.68 3.66 -15.59
C GLU A 120 -15.10 3.14 -15.90
N ALA A 121 -15.49 2.02 -15.30
CA ALA A 121 -16.84 1.49 -15.42
C ALA A 121 -17.89 2.43 -14.81
N MET A 122 -17.61 3.04 -13.65
CA MET A 122 -18.50 4.02 -13.03
C MET A 122 -18.61 5.31 -13.85
N GLU A 123 -17.50 5.82 -14.39
CA GLU A 123 -17.52 6.98 -15.28
C GLU A 123 -18.32 6.71 -16.55
N THR A 124 -18.20 5.51 -17.11
CA THR A 124 -18.99 5.10 -18.29
C THR A 124 -20.49 5.04 -17.98
N GLN A 125 -20.86 4.50 -16.81
CA GLN A 125 -22.25 4.48 -16.36
C GLN A 125 -22.80 5.90 -16.15
N LEU A 126 -22.02 6.79 -15.53
CA LEU A 126 -22.40 8.20 -15.37
C LEU A 126 -22.61 8.88 -16.73
N ARG A 127 -21.68 8.70 -17.68
CA ARG A 127 -21.80 9.26 -19.04
C ARG A 127 -23.05 8.78 -19.75
N ASN A 128 -23.34 7.47 -19.69
CA ASN A 128 -24.53 6.91 -20.31
C ASN A 128 -25.81 7.45 -19.68
N LEU A 129 -25.81 7.63 -18.35
CA LEU A 129 -26.95 8.18 -17.64
C LEU A 129 -27.15 9.67 -17.99
N THR A 130 -26.08 10.45 -18.10
CA THR A 130 -26.14 11.85 -18.55
C THR A 130 -26.72 11.95 -19.96
N LEU A 131 -26.28 11.10 -20.89
CA LEU A 131 -26.82 11.07 -22.26
C LEU A 131 -28.32 10.72 -22.27
N ALA A 132 -28.75 9.76 -21.45
CA ALA A 132 -30.17 9.43 -21.32
C ALA A 132 -30.99 10.60 -20.78
N VAL A 133 -30.47 11.35 -19.80
CA VAL A 133 -31.12 12.57 -19.26
C VAL A 133 -31.25 13.63 -20.35
N ASP A 134 -30.18 13.90 -21.11
CA ASP A 134 -30.19 14.87 -22.21
C ASP A 134 -31.22 14.48 -23.30
N GLU A 135 -31.31 13.19 -23.64
CA GLU A 135 -32.29 12.69 -24.61
C GLU A 135 -33.73 12.88 -24.10
N LEU A 136 -33.98 12.55 -22.83
CA LEU A 136 -35.26 12.78 -22.18
C LEU A 136 -35.65 14.26 -22.16
N GLU A 137 -34.70 15.16 -21.92
CA GLU A 137 -34.93 16.60 -21.93
C GLU A 137 -35.25 17.11 -23.35
N ALA A 138 -34.56 16.61 -24.39
CA ALA A 138 -34.87 16.93 -25.78
C ALA A 138 -36.28 16.47 -26.19
N ARG A 139 -36.69 15.28 -25.75
CA ARG A 139 -38.06 14.75 -25.96
C ARG A 139 -39.11 15.59 -25.21
N MET A 140 -38.81 16.05 -24.00
CA MET A 140 -39.67 16.97 -23.26
C MET A 140 -39.84 18.30 -24.00
N ARG A 141 -38.75 18.92 -24.46
CA ARG A 141 -38.80 20.21 -25.21
C ARG A 141 -39.60 20.09 -26.51
N SER A 142 -39.42 19.02 -27.28
CA SER A 142 -40.22 18.81 -28.50
C SER A 142 -41.70 18.61 -28.20
N SER A 143 -42.03 17.89 -27.12
CA SER A 143 -43.41 17.70 -26.67
C SER A 143 -44.07 19.01 -26.20
N THR A 144 -43.33 19.89 -25.51
CA THR A 144 -43.84 21.20 -25.09
C THR A 144 -44.02 22.15 -26.28
N LEU A 145 -43.12 22.13 -27.26
CA LEU A 145 -43.27 22.88 -28.52
C LEU A 145 -44.51 22.42 -29.29
N ASN A 146 -44.66 21.11 -29.54
CA ASN A 146 -45.84 20.56 -30.20
C ASN A 146 -47.14 20.94 -29.46
N ARG A 147 -47.12 20.92 -28.12
CA ARG A 147 -48.27 21.34 -27.30
C ARG A 147 -48.61 22.82 -27.50
N SER A 148 -47.60 23.69 -27.64
CA SER A 148 -47.82 25.12 -27.90
C SER A 148 -48.38 25.38 -29.30
N GLU A 149 -47.92 24.65 -30.31
CA GLU A 149 -48.47 24.73 -31.67
C GLU A 149 -49.94 24.30 -31.73
N VAL A 150 -50.28 23.18 -31.08
CA VAL A 150 -51.67 22.70 -31.00
C VAL A 150 -52.56 23.72 -30.28
N LYS A 151 -52.06 24.32 -29.18
CA LYS A 151 -52.80 25.36 -28.45
C LYS A 151 -53.03 26.61 -29.31
N PHE A 152 -52.00 27.06 -30.03
CA PHE A 152 -52.10 28.19 -30.96
C PHE A 152 -53.10 27.93 -32.09
N LYS A 153 -53.04 26.74 -32.71
CA LYS A 153 -53.97 26.34 -33.78
C LYS A 153 -55.41 26.25 -33.28
N ARG A 154 -55.61 25.71 -32.07
CA ARG A 154 -56.92 25.65 -31.42
C ARG A 154 -57.46 27.05 -31.11
N ASP A 155 -56.64 27.95 -30.57
CA ASP A 155 -57.05 29.31 -30.23
C ASP A 155 -57.36 30.15 -31.49
N SER A 156 -56.60 29.95 -32.58
CA SER A 156 -56.87 30.53 -33.91
C SER A 156 -58.20 30.02 -34.51
N ILE A 157 -58.44 28.71 -34.49
CA ILE A 157 -59.70 28.11 -34.96
C ILE A 157 -60.88 28.64 -34.12
N PHE A 158 -60.73 28.72 -32.79
CA PHE A 158 -61.76 29.25 -31.90
C PHE A 158 -62.08 30.72 -32.20
N PHE A 159 -61.08 31.56 -32.46
CA PHE A 159 -61.26 32.95 -32.87
C PHE A 159 -62.03 33.05 -34.19
N HIS A 160 -61.68 32.22 -35.17
CA HIS A 160 -62.35 32.18 -36.46
C HIS A 160 -63.82 31.73 -36.35
N LEU A 161 -64.12 30.74 -35.51
CA LEU A 161 -65.49 30.27 -35.20
C LEU A 161 -66.31 31.33 -34.44
N CYS A 162 -65.69 32.13 -33.56
CA CYS A 162 -66.37 33.20 -32.84
C CYS A 162 -66.73 34.36 -33.78
N SER A 163 -65.83 34.70 -34.72
CA SER A 163 -66.07 35.70 -35.77
C SER A 163 -67.17 35.29 -36.77
N THR A 164 -67.47 34.00 -36.89
CA THR A 164 -68.50 33.47 -37.82
C THR A 164 -69.81 33.09 -37.12
N ARG A 165 -70.03 33.44 -35.85
CA ARG A 165 -71.37 33.32 -35.26
C ARG A 165 -72.30 34.40 -35.86
N PRO A 166 -73.31 34.06 -36.68
CA PRO A 166 -74.34 35.01 -37.06
C PRO A 166 -75.18 35.36 -35.83
N GLN A 167 -75.50 36.65 -35.66
CA GLN A 167 -76.58 37.09 -34.79
C GLN A 167 -77.88 36.38 -35.19
N LYS A 168 -78.26 35.33 -34.45
CA LYS A 168 -79.63 34.81 -34.44
C LYS A 168 -80.11 34.70 -32.99
N ALA A 169 -80.18 35.85 -32.33
CA ALA A 169 -80.93 36.03 -31.09
C ALA A 169 -81.46 37.46 -31.00
N ARG A 170 -82.15 37.91 -32.07
CA ARG A 170 -82.97 39.13 -32.01
C ARG A 170 -84.03 39.10 -33.10
N LEU A 171 -85.01 38.19 -32.98
CA LEU A 171 -86.33 38.30 -33.61
C LEU A 171 -87.20 37.08 -33.27
N LYS A 172 -87.92 37.14 -32.14
CA LYS A 172 -89.36 36.84 -32.06
C LYS A 172 -89.87 37.03 -30.62
N ARG A 173 -90.73 38.05 -30.50
CA ARG A 173 -91.70 38.37 -29.44
C ARG A 173 -91.17 39.00 -28.16
#